data_AF-A0A1C3RBA2-F1
#
_entry.id   AF-A0A1C3RBA2-F1
#
_cell.length_a   1.000
_cell.length_b   1.000
_cell.length_c   1.000
_cell.angle_alpha   90.00
_cell.angle_beta   90.00
_cell.angle_gamma   90.00
#
_symmetry.space_group_name_H-M   'P 1'
#
loop_
_entity.id
_entity.type
_entity.pdbx_description
1 polymer ?
#
loop_
_entity_poly.entity_id
_entity_poly.type
_entity_poly.pdbx_seq_one_letter_code
_entity_poly.pdbx_strand_id
1 'polypeptide(L)'
;VIVASHLGRPKGEPDPKYSLEPVAARLADLLGRPVAFAGDGSGDIAGVGAGEVVGSLGDGEVALLENLRFSSGETSKDAVERAT
;
A
#
# COMPACT_ATOMS: atom_id res chain seq x y z
N VAL A 1 -13.07 -0.74 3.20
CA VAL A 1 -11.97 -0.91 4.21
C VAL A 1 -10.65 -0.67 3.51
N ILE A 2 -9.74 0.10 4.11
CA ILE A 2 -8.39 0.33 3.55
C ILE A 2 -7.39 -0.33 4.50
N VAL A 3 -6.62 -1.27 3.98
CA VAL A 3 -5.57 -1.98 4.72
C VAL A 3 -4.22 -1.35 4.36
N ALA A 4 -3.44 -1.04 5.39
CA ALA A 4 -2.07 -0.54 5.25
C ALA A 4 -1.14 -1.43 6.07
N SER A 5 0.02 -1.76 5.51
CA SER A 5 1.01 -2.61 6.18
C SER A 5 2.41 -2.32 5.63
N HIS A 6 3.41 -2.94 6.25
CA HIS A 6 4.77 -2.92 5.74
C HIS A 6 5.31 -4.34 5.58
N LEU A 7 6.27 -4.51 4.67
CA LEU A 7 7.02 -5.75 4.48
C LEU A 7 8.52 -5.45 4.42
N GLY A 8 9.30 -6.19 5.21
CA GLY A 8 10.75 -6.01 5.24
C GLY A 8 11.19 -4.60 5.69
N ARG A 9 12.33 -4.15 5.17
CA ARG A 9 12.95 -2.84 5.50
C ARG A 9 13.52 -2.14 4.25
N PRO A 10 12.67 -1.75 3.28
CA PRO A 10 13.10 -1.12 2.03
C PRO A 10 13.72 0.29 2.14
N LYS A 11 13.85 0.87 3.35
CA LYS A 11 14.51 2.17 3.61
C LYS A 11 13.99 3.34 2.73
N GLY A 12 12.71 3.33 2.36
CA GLY A 12 12.09 4.40 1.57
C GLY A 12 12.27 4.26 0.06
N GLU A 13 12.76 3.11 -0.43
CA GLU A 13 12.94 2.86 -1.86
C GLU A 13 12.06 1.71 -2.34
N PRO A 14 11.39 1.81 -3.50
CA PRO A 14 10.58 0.73 -4.04
C PRO A 14 11.44 -0.47 -4.43
N ASP A 15 11.09 -1.65 -3.92
CA ASP A 15 11.74 -2.92 -4.27
C ASP A 15 10.65 -3.98 -4.49
N PRO A 16 10.52 -4.55 -5.71
CA PRO A 16 9.51 -5.56 -6.02
C PRO A 16 9.49 -6.75 -5.03
N LYS A 17 10.64 -7.09 -4.43
CA LYS A 17 10.73 -8.15 -3.41
C LYS A 17 9.89 -7.85 -2.16
N TYR A 18 9.70 -6.57 -1.85
CA TYR A 18 8.95 -6.10 -0.69
C TYR A 18 7.57 -5.53 -1.05
N SER A 19 7.11 -5.69 -2.30
CA SER A 19 5.73 -5.32 -2.66
C SER A 19 4.71 -6.16 -1.90
N LEU A 20 3.57 -5.55 -1.59
CA LEU A 20 2.42 -6.20 -0.98
C LEU A 20 1.45 -6.82 -2.01
N GLU A 21 1.73 -6.73 -3.31
CA GLU A 21 0.88 -7.33 -4.35
C GLU A 21 0.61 -8.83 -4.10
N PRO A 22 1.62 -9.68 -3.76
CA PRO A 22 1.34 -11.10 -3.46
C PRO A 22 0.50 -11.29 -2.19
N VAL A 23 0.57 -10.33 -1.26
CA VAL A 23 -0.23 -10.33 -0.02
C VAL A 23 -1.69 -9.99 -0.31
N ALA A 24 -1.95 -9.05 -1.24
CA ALA A 24 -3.31 -8.75 -1.69
C ALA A 24 -4.01 -10.00 -2.26
N ALA A 25 -3.32 -10.73 -3.13
CA ALA A 25 -3.83 -11.98 -3.70
C ALA A 25 -4.14 -13.00 -2.59
N ARG A 26 -3.21 -13.22 -1.66
CA ARG A 26 -3.43 -14.17 -0.55
C ARG A 26 -4.55 -13.74 0.39
N LEU A 27 -4.70 -12.45 0.66
CA LEU A 27 -5.77 -11.91 1.49
C LEU A 27 -7.13 -12.12 0.83
N ALA A 28 -7.22 -11.91 -0.49
CA ALA A 28 -8.45 -12.17 -1.25
C ALA A 28 -8.91 -13.64 -1.11
N ASP A 29 -7.98 -14.59 -1.24
CA ASP A 29 -8.29 -16.02 -1.05
C ASP A 29 -8.85 -16.31 0.35
N LEU A 30 -8.22 -15.75 1.39
CA LEU A 30 -8.58 -16.00 2.77
C LEU A 30 -9.93 -15.37 3.15
N LEU A 31 -10.25 -14.21 2.59
CA LEU A 31 -11.51 -13.52 2.83
C LEU A 31 -12.66 -14.04 1.95
N GLY A 32 -12.36 -14.84 0.92
CA GLY A 32 -13.33 -15.30 -0.07
C GLY A 32 -13.97 -14.14 -0.85
N ARG A 33 -13.25 -13.02 -1.01
CA ARG A 33 -13.72 -11.83 -1.74
C ARG A 33 -12.55 -11.09 -2.39
N PRO A 34 -12.78 -10.29 -3.45
CA PRO A 34 -11.75 -9.48 -4.06
C PRO A 34 -11.11 -8.50 -3.07
N VAL A 35 -9.80 -8.29 -3.22
CA VAL A 35 -9.04 -7.23 -2.57
C VAL A 35 -8.37 -6.43 -3.67
N ALA A 36 -8.72 -5.15 -3.80
CA ALA A 36 -8.08 -4.25 -4.74
C ALA A 36 -6.67 -3.92 -4.25
N PHE A 37 -5.67 -4.02 -5.12
CA PHE A 37 -4.31 -3.60 -4.79
C PHE A 37 -4.07 -2.18 -5.30
N ALA A 38 -3.65 -1.29 -4.39
CA ALA A 38 -3.42 0.13 -4.64
C ALA A 38 -1.91 0.42 -4.74
N GLY A 39 -1.22 -0.32 -5.60
CA GLY A 39 0.17 -0.07 -5.98
C GLY A 39 0.29 -0.03 -7.50
N ASP A 40 1.07 0.91 -8.03
CA ASP A 40 1.28 1.12 -9.47
C ASP A 40 2.74 0.87 -9.90
N GLY A 41 3.56 0.33 -8.99
CA GLY A 41 4.98 0.09 -9.21
C GLY A 41 5.88 1.32 -9.10
N SER A 42 5.31 2.53 -8.94
CA SER A 42 6.09 3.75 -8.70
C SER A 42 6.62 3.83 -7.25
N GLY A 43 5.96 3.11 -6.34
CA GLY A 43 6.20 3.18 -4.91
C GLY A 43 5.55 4.38 -4.21
N ASP A 44 4.81 5.21 -4.94
CA ASP A 44 3.94 6.21 -4.35
C ASP A 44 2.71 5.52 -3.72
N ILE A 45 2.72 5.41 -2.40
CA ILE A 45 1.70 4.71 -1.62
C ILE A 45 0.41 5.52 -1.44
N ALA A 46 0.43 6.82 -1.74
CA ALA A 46 -0.68 7.76 -1.51
C ALA A 46 -0.96 8.67 -2.72
N GLY A 47 -0.41 8.32 -3.88
CA GLY A 47 -0.56 9.06 -5.14
C GLY A 47 -1.92 8.90 -5.79
N VAL A 48 -2.03 9.45 -7.01
CA VAL A 48 -3.27 9.45 -7.79
C VAL A 48 -3.81 8.03 -7.99
N GLY A 49 -2.95 7.06 -8.34
CA GLY A 49 -3.37 5.68 -8.55
C GLY A 49 -3.97 5.04 -7.28
N ALA A 50 -3.36 5.26 -6.12
CA ALA A 50 -3.90 4.79 -4.85
C ALA A 50 -5.25 5.46 -4.52
N GLY A 51 -5.35 6.77 -4.79
CA GLY A 51 -6.58 7.54 -4.63
C GLY A 51 -7.73 7.05 -5.52
N GLU A 52 -7.46 6.71 -6.77
CA GLU A 52 -8.46 6.16 -7.71
C GLU A 52 -8.96 4.79 -7.26
N VAL A 53 -8.05 3.88 -6.86
CA VAL A 53 -8.43 2.55 -6.36
C VAL A 53 -9.31 2.67 -5.12
N VAL A 54 -8.87 3.45 -4.12
CA VAL A 54 -9.63 3.65 -2.87
C VAL A 54 -10.96 4.35 -3.15
N GLY A 55 -10.98 5.37 -4.01
CA GLY A 55 -12.17 6.13 -4.35
C GLY A 55 -13.22 5.32 -5.12
N SER A 56 -12.81 4.24 -5.78
CA SER A 56 -13.71 3.32 -6.47
C SER A 56 -14.38 2.27 -5.57
N LEU A 57 -13.95 2.14 -4.30
CA LEU A 57 -14.47 1.12 -3.40
C LEU A 57 -15.94 1.35 -3.03
N GLY A 58 -16.73 0.29 -3.13
CA GLY A 58 -18.08 0.20 -2.58
C GLY A 58 -18.11 -0.32 -1.13
N ASP A 59 -19.32 -0.36 -0.57
CA ASP A 59 -19.56 -0.89 0.77
C ASP A 59 -19.16 -2.36 0.88
N GLY A 60 -18.34 -2.67 1.89
CA GLY A 60 -17.84 -4.03 2.13
C GLY A 60 -16.64 -4.46 1.29
N GLU A 61 -16.18 -3.62 0.36
CA GLU A 61 -14.98 -3.84 -0.43
C GLU A 61 -13.71 -3.46 0.34
N VAL A 62 -12.59 -4.04 -0.09
CA VAL A 62 -11.30 -3.95 0.58
C VAL A 62 -10.24 -3.53 -0.43
N ALA A 63 -9.45 -2.51 -0.09
CA ALA A 63 -8.18 -2.25 -0.77
C ALA A 63 -7.00 -2.50 0.17
N LEU A 64 -5.89 -2.99 -0.40
CA LEU A 64 -4.58 -3.04 0.23
C LEU A 64 -3.67 -2.01 -0.44
N LEU A 65 -3.16 -1.06 0.34
CA LEU A 65 -2.14 -0.13 -0.12
C LEU A 65 -0.80 -0.85 -0.34
N GLU A 66 0.05 -0.26 -1.16
CA GLU A 66 1.44 -0.68 -1.26
C GLU A 66 2.19 -0.47 0.08
N ASN A 67 3.33 -1.14 0.22
CA ASN A 67 4.18 -1.17 1.41
C ASN A 67 4.52 0.24 1.92
N LEU A 68 4.04 0.56 3.14
CA LEU A 68 4.25 1.87 3.76
C LEU A 68 5.73 2.30 3.81
N ARG A 69 6.66 1.33 3.93
CA ARG A 69 8.09 1.62 4.00
C ARG A 69 8.74 1.97 2.65
N PHE A 70 7.97 2.02 1.57
CA PHE A 70 8.40 2.70 0.34
C PHE A 70 8.31 4.22 0.47
N SER A 71 7.49 4.76 1.38
CA SER A 71 7.60 6.16 1.78
C SER A 71 8.77 6.32 2.77
N SER A 72 9.69 7.25 2.49
CA SER A 72 10.79 7.56 3.42
C SER A 72 10.25 8.14 4.74
N GLY A 73 9.16 8.91 4.67
CA GLY A 73 8.46 9.49 5.81
C GLY A 73 8.02 8.44 6.85
N GLU A 74 7.61 7.25 6.42
CA GLU A 74 7.12 6.18 7.32
C GLU A 74 8.12 5.79 8.42
N THR A 75 9.44 5.87 8.13
CA THR A 75 10.48 5.53 9.11
C THR A 75 11.26 6.74 9.61
N SER A 76 10.91 7.94 9.15
CA SER A 76 11.65 9.15 9.47
C SER A 76 11.40 9.63 10.89
N LYS A 77 12.48 10.08 11.53
CA LYS A 77 12.43 10.78 12.82
C LYS A 77 12.19 12.28 12.64
N ASP A 78 12.41 12.81 11.44
CA ASP A 78 12.19 14.20 11.11
C ASP A 78 10.69 14.48 10.88
N ALA A 79 10.19 15.60 11.42
CA ALA A 79 8.77 15.93 11.34
C ALA A 79 8.37 16.49 9.97
N VAL A 80 9.29 17.15 9.26
CA VAL A 80 9.05 17.70 7.93
C VAL A 80 8.95 16.55 6.93
N GLU A 81 9.88 15.60 6.98
CA GLU A 81 9.89 14.43 6.09
C GLU A 81 8.66 13.52 6.29
N ARG A 82 8.08 13.47 7.50
CA ARG A 82 6.83 12.74 7.76
C ARG A 82 5.58 13.41 7.17
N ALA A 83 5.63 14.71 6.88
CA ALA A 83 4.47 15.51 6.49
C ALA A 83 4.36 15.73 4.98
N THR A 84 5.43 15.42 4.24
CA THR A 84 5.50 15.36 2.77
C THR A 84 5.13 13.98 2.26
#